data_AF-A0A9P6QSU5-F1
#
_entry.id   AF-A0A9P6QSU5-F1
#
_cell.length_a   1.000
_cell.length_b   1.000
_cell.length_c   1.000
_cell.angle_alpha   90.00
_cell.angle_beta   90.00
_cell.angle_gamma   90.00
#
_symmetry.space_group_name_H-M   'P 1'
#
loop_
_entity.id
_entity.type
_entity.pdbx_description
1 polymer ?
#
loop_
_entity_poly.entity_id
_entity_poly.type
_entity_poly.pdbx_seq_one_letter_code
_entity_poly.pdbx_strand_id
1 'polypeptide(L)' 'MSDEWWAPQGPFKMLHLMNPPRIRYIRNRLQASGALSKNLAFGAEKGDGKEKEFSVGRFPLQGLSILDVGCGGGLLAE' A
#
# COMPACT_ATOMS: atom_id res chain seq x y z
N MET A 1 -20.28 -2.02 -16.09
CA MET A 1 -20.66 -2.06 -14.66
C MET A 1 -19.43 -2.03 -13.75
N SER A 2 -18.34 -2.70 -14.08
CA SER A 2 -17.06 -2.62 -13.35
C SER A 2 -16.33 -1.28 -13.50
N ASP A 3 -16.50 -0.58 -14.62
CA ASP A 3 -15.74 0.65 -14.93
C ASP A 3 -16.01 1.80 -13.95
N GLU A 4 -17.18 1.78 -13.29
CA GLU A 4 -17.55 2.76 -12.25
C GLU A 4 -16.66 2.65 -11.01
N TRP A 5 -16.13 1.46 -10.71
CA TRP A 5 -15.20 1.27 -9.59
C TRP A 5 -13.92 2.06 -9.78
N TRP A 6 -13.44 2.19 -11.01
CA TRP A 6 -12.16 2.81 -11.34
C TRP A 6 -12.29 4.28 -11.71
N ALA A 7 -13.51 4.82 -11.81
CA ALA A 7 -13.74 6.24 -12.01
C ALA A 7 -13.36 7.04 -10.75
N PRO A 8 -12.29 7.87 -10.75
CA PRO A 8 -11.81 8.54 -9.53
C PRO A 8 -12.80 9.55 -8.94
N GLN A 9 -13.69 10.07 -9.78
CA GLN A 9 -14.77 11.00 -9.39
C GLN A 9 -16.16 10.32 -9.42
N GLY A 10 -16.20 8.98 -9.52
CA GLY A 10 -17.41 8.20 -9.55
C GLY A 10 -17.98 7.89 -8.15
N PRO A 11 -18.99 7.01 -8.06
CA PRO A 11 -19.66 6.68 -6.81
C PRO A 11 -18.73 6.08 -5.74
N PHE A 12 -17.61 5.48 -6.16
CA PHE A 12 -16.61 4.88 -5.28
C PHE A 12 -15.43 5.82 -4.94
N LYS A 13 -15.51 7.11 -5.27
CA LYS A 13 -14.46 8.13 -5.01
C LYS A 13 -13.89 8.06 -3.59
N MET A 14 -14.73 7.82 -2.58
CA MET A 14 -14.24 7.76 -1.20
C MET A 14 -13.30 6.56 -0.97
N LEU A 15 -13.51 5.43 -1.66
CA LEU A 15 -12.57 4.31 -1.61
C LEU A 15 -11.21 4.73 -2.20
N HIS A 16 -11.19 5.39 -3.36
CA HIS A 16 -9.94 5.94 -3.92
C HIS A 16 -9.21 6.86 -2.94
N LEU A 17 -9.91 7.81 -2.34
CA LEU A 17 -9.34 8.75 -1.37
C LEU A 17 -8.83 8.05 -0.10
N MET A 18 -9.43 6.92 0.28
CA MET A 18 -9.01 6.12 1.42
C MET A 18 -7.85 5.17 1.11
N ASN A 19 -7.42 4.99 -0.14
CA ASN A 19 -6.30 4.10 -0.45
C ASN A 19 -4.97 4.55 0.19
N PRO A 20 -4.53 5.82 0.09
CA PRO A 20 -3.29 6.26 0.73
C PRO A 20 -3.19 5.94 2.23
N PRO A 21 -4.19 6.26 3.09
CA PRO A 21 -4.13 5.87 4.50
C PRO A 21 -4.23 4.36 4.72
N ARG A 22 -5.00 3.62 3.91
CA ARG A 22 -5.06 2.15 3.99
C ARG A 22 -3.72 1.48 3.67
N ILE A 23 -3.07 1.90 2.60
CA ILE A 23 -1.73 1.41 2.22
C ILE A 23 -0.70 1.74 3.30
N ARG A 24 -0.75 2.96 3.87
CA ARG A 24 0.12 3.33 4.99
C ARG A 24 -0.09 2.41 6.19
N TYR A 25 -1.35 2.13 6.53
CA TYR A 25 -1.67 1.21 7.63
C TYR A 25 -1.14 -0.20 7.37
N ILE A 26 -1.45 -0.79 6.22
CA ILE A 26 -1.01 -2.15 5.85
C ILE A 26 0.51 -2.24 5.87
N ARG A 27 1.19 -1.27 5.25
CA ARG A 27 2.65 -1.14 5.29
C ARG A 27 3.21 -1.19 6.71
N ASN A 28 2.70 -0.34 7.60
CA ASN A 28 3.18 -0.27 8.97
C ASN A 28 2.95 -1.59 9.72
N ARG A 29 1.81 -2.25 9.46
CA ARG A 29 1.51 -3.56 10.06
C ARG A 29 2.41 -4.68 9.55
N LEU A 30 2.72 -4.70 8.25
CA LEU A 30 3.64 -5.68 7.66
C LEU A 30 5.09 -5.50 8.15
N GLN A 31 5.51 -4.25 8.33
CA GLN A 31 6.81 -3.94 8.91
C GLN A 31 6.86 -4.34 10.40
N ALA A 32 5.83 -4.01 11.17
CA ALA A 32 5.76 -4.36 12.59
C ALA A 32 5.65 -5.86 12.85
N SER A 33 5.03 -6.63 11.94
CA SER A 33 4.92 -8.08 12.07
C SER A 33 6.19 -8.84 11.67
N GLY A 34 7.17 -8.16 11.06
CA GLY A 34 8.36 -8.81 10.50
C GLY A 34 8.07 -9.65 9.25
N ALA A 35 6.88 -9.51 8.64
CA ALA A 35 6.52 -10.21 7.41
C ALA A 35 7.39 -9.77 6.22
N LEU A 36 7.85 -8.52 6.23
CA LEU A 36 8.75 -8.01 5.20
C LEU A 36 10.16 -8.58 5.38
N SER A 37 10.77 -9.00 4.26
CA SER A 37 12.18 -9.37 4.26
C SER A 37 13.05 -8.20 4.76
N LYS A 38 14.13 -8.51 5.49
CA LYS A 38 15.00 -7.52 6.14
C LYS A 38 15.58 -6.45 5.19
N ASN A 39 15.63 -6.75 3.89
CA ASN A 39 16.10 -5.84 2.84
C ASN A 39 14.97 -5.03 2.17
N LEU A 40 13.72 -5.21 2.60
CA LEU A 40 12.49 -4.71 2.00
C LEU A 40 11.67 -3.85 2.98
N ALA A 41 12.33 -3.26 3.98
CA ALA A 41 11.67 -2.28 4.82
C ALA A 41 11.24 -1.09 3.95
N PHE A 42 9.94 -0.82 3.91
CA PHE A 42 9.46 0.50 3.49
C PHE A 42 10.17 1.51 4.40
N GLY A 43 10.96 2.41 3.83
CA GLY A 43 11.90 3.25 4.57
C GLY A 43 11.33 3.76 5.90
N ALA A 44 12.02 3.47 7.00
CA ALA A 44 11.64 3.99 8.31
C ALA A 44 11.94 5.50 8.34
N GLU A 45 10.97 6.31 8.78
CA GLU A 45 11.23 7.70 9.12
C GLU A 45 12.06 7.75 10.41
N LYS A 46 13.35 8.08 10.29
CA LYS A 46 14.10 8.70 11.38
C LYS A 46 14.40 10.13 10.97
N GLY A 47 13.86 11.05 11.76
CA GLY A 47 14.06 12.49 11.61
C GLY A 47 15.52 12.85 11.54
N ASP A 48 15.84 13.73 10.60
CA ASP A 48 16.89 14.76 10.66
C ASP A 48 16.93 15.52 9.32
N GLY A 49 15.78 16.09 8.91
CA GLY A 49 15.67 17.24 7.98
C GLY A 49 16.40 17.21 6.62
N LYS A 50 17.00 16.09 6.21
CA LYS A 50 17.73 15.97 4.94
C LYS A 50 16.96 15.04 4.03
N GLU A 51 16.60 15.55 2.86
CA GLU A 51 16.05 14.76 1.75
C GLU A 51 17.03 13.62 1.45
N LYS A 52 16.73 12.41 1.94
CA LYS A 52 17.46 11.20 1.57
C LYS A 52 16.71 10.57 0.42
N GLU A 53 17.46 10.28 -0.64
CA GLU A 53 16.98 9.51 -1.78
C GLU A 53 16.39 8.17 -1.29
N PHE A 54 15.09 8.02 -1.53
CA PHE A 54 14.24 7.01 -0.91
C PHE A 54 14.31 5.72 -1.74
N SER A 55 15.17 4.77 -1.37
CA SER A 55 15.23 3.48 -2.06
C SER A 55 14.15 2.53 -1.54
N VAL A 56 12.92 2.65 -2.06
CA VAL A 56 11.93 1.57 -1.92
C VAL A 56 12.41 0.40 -2.77
N GLY A 57 12.54 -0.79 -2.17
CA GLY A 57 12.78 -2.00 -2.95
C GLY A 57 11.70 -2.13 -4.03
N ARG A 58 12.10 -2.39 -5.28
CA ARG A 58 11.22 -2.33 -6.46
C ARG A 58 9.96 -3.22 -6.36
N PHE A 59 9.97 -4.20 -5.45
CA PHE A 59 8.89 -5.15 -5.18
C PHE A 59 8.73 -5.41 -3.67
N PRO A 60 8.15 -4.49 -2.89
CA PRO A 60 8.14 -4.55 -1.42
C PRO A 60 7.37 -5.75 -0.84
N LEU A 61 6.48 -6.35 -1.64
CA LEU A 61 5.64 -7.49 -1.24
C LEU A 61 6.13 -8.82 -1.85
N GLN A 62 7.30 -8.84 -2.50
CA GLN A 62 7.81 -10.04 -3.17
C GLN A 62 7.94 -11.21 -2.19
N GLY A 63 7.40 -12.36 -2.58
CA GLY A 63 7.42 -13.59 -1.78
C GLY A 63 6.32 -13.69 -0.71
N LEU A 64 5.47 -12.67 -0.56
CA LEU A 64 4.30 -12.74 0.30
C LEU A 64 3.09 -13.29 -0.48
N SER A 65 2.32 -14.15 0.17
CA SER A 65 0.98 -14.54 -0.28
C SER A 65 -0.04 -13.67 0.44
N ILE A 66 -0.83 -12.88 -0.30
CA ILE A 66 -1.77 -11.89 0.23
C ILE A 66 -3.17 -12.21 -0.30
N LEU A 67 -4.19 -12.13 0.56
CA LEU A 67 -5.59 -12.28 0.22
C LEU A 67 -6.36 -11.00 0.58
N ASP A 68 -7.06 -10.41 -0.38
CA ASP A 68 -7.97 -9.29 -0.17
C ASP A 68 -9.43 -9.81 -0.11
N VAL A 69 -9.93 -10.01 1.11
CA VAL A 69 -11.28 -10.57 1.33
C VAL A 69 -12.31 -9.48 1.05
N GLY A 70 -13.17 -9.72 0.05
CA GLY A 70 -14.18 -8.75 -0.37
C GLY A 70 -13.61 -7.65 -1.25
N CYS A 71 -12.65 -7.98 -2.13
CA CYS A 71 -11.93 -7.04 -2.98
C CYS A 71 -12.81 -6.17 -3.89
N GLY A 72 -14.05 -6.59 -4.19
CA GLY A 72 -14.93 -5.85 -5.08
C GLY A 72 -14.28 -5.60 -6.44
N GLY A 73 -14.17 -4.34 -6.86
CA GLY A 73 -13.47 -3.93 -8.08
C GLY A 73 -11.95 -3.94 -8.01
N GLY A 74 -11.33 -4.54 -7.00
CA GLY A 74 -9.87 -4.75 -6.95
C GLY A 74 -9.05 -3.51 -6.57
N LEU A 75 -9.67 -2.42 -6.13
CA LEU A 75 -9.02 -1.11 -5.89
C LEU A 75 -7.81 -1.13 -4.95
N LEU A 76 -7.68 -2.15 -4.09
CA LEU A 76 -6.54 -2.29 -3.18
C LEU A 76 -5.52 -3.33 -3.68
N ALA A 77 -5.96 -4.30 -4.48
CA ALA A 77 -5.19 -5.46 -4.87
C ALA A 77 -4.51 -5.32 -6.25
N GLU A 78 -5.06 -4.50 -7.13
CA GLU A 78 -4.55 -4.21 -8.50
C GLU A 78 -3.68 -2.95 -8.57
#